data_AF-X1HLW2-F1
#
_entry.id   AF-X1HLW2-F1
#
_cell.length_a   1.000
_cell.length_b   1.000
_cell.length_c   1.000
_cell.angle_alpha   90.00
_cell.angle_beta   90.00
_cell.angle_gamma   90.00
#
_symmetry.space_group_name_H-M   'P 1'
#
loop_
_entity.id
_entity.type
_entity.pdbx_description
1 polymer ?
#
loop_
_entity_poly.entity_id
_entity_poly.type
_entity_poly.pdbx_seq_one_letter_code
_entity_poly.pdbx_strand_id
1 'polypeptide(L)' 'MKDLTSSDNESEEFLRLLSEQTFLGILLLQDDQVKFANQATAKMFGVTIEEIYKLDA' A
#
# COMPACT_ATOMS: atom_id res chain seq x y z
N MET A 1 26.86 6.62 -12.11
CA MET A 1 25.63 5.88 -12.45
C MET A 1 25.26 5.13 -11.19
N LYS A 2 24.19 5.53 -10.50
CA LYS A 2 23.90 5.03 -9.14
C LYS A 2 23.41 3.59 -9.29
N ASP A 3 24.07 2.66 -8.61
CA ASP A 3 23.75 1.23 -8.66
C ASP A 3 22.30 1.00 -8.21
N LEU A 4 21.49 0.48 -9.15
CA LEU A 4 20.09 0.09 -9.01
C LEU A 4 19.98 -1.24 -8.24
N THR A 5 20.56 -1.31 -7.04
CA THR A 5 20.37 -2.49 -6.19
C THR A 5 18.99 -2.42 -5.53
N SER A 6 18.13 -3.36 -5.94
CA SER A 6 16.85 -3.80 -5.33
C SER A 6 15.57 -3.18 -5.90
N SER A 7 14.86 -3.98 -6.72
CA SER A 7 13.58 -3.65 -7.39
C SER A 7 12.41 -3.35 -6.43
N ASP A 8 12.56 -3.66 -5.14
CA ASP A 8 11.49 -3.51 -4.13
C ASP A 8 11.36 -2.07 -3.62
N ASN A 9 12.49 -1.38 -3.41
CA ASN A 9 12.48 -0.05 -2.79
C ASN A 9 11.87 1.04 -3.68
N GLU A 10 12.14 1.03 -5.00
CA GLU A 10 11.54 2.02 -5.91
C GLU A 10 10.02 1.85 -6.03
N SER A 11 9.55 0.60 -6.01
CA SER A 11 8.12 0.30 -6.05
C SER A 11 7.42 0.78 -4.78
N GLU A 12 8.01 0.53 -3.60
CA GLU A 12 7.49 1.01 -2.33
C GLU A 12 7.52 2.54 -2.21
N GLU A 13 8.60 3.19 -2.65
CA GLU A 13 8.75 4.64 -2.59
C GLU A 13 7.77 5.34 -3.55
N PHE A 14 7.56 4.78 -4.74
CA PHE A 14 6.54 5.24 -5.68
C PHE A 14 5.11 5.09 -5.13
N LEU A 15 4.81 3.95 -4.51
CA LEU A 15 3.52 3.72 -3.84
C LEU A 15 3.30 4.67 -2.66
N ARG A 16 4.35 4.95 -1.87
CA ARG A 16 4.32 5.91 -0.77
C ARG A 16 4.02 7.32 -1.26
N LEU A 17 4.72 7.79 -2.29
CA LEU A 17 4.51 9.12 -2.88
C LEU A 17 3.10 9.30 -3.45
N LEU A 18 2.58 8.28 -4.16
CA LEU A 18 1.19 8.29 -4.63
C LEU A 18 0.18 8.33 -3.48
N SER A 19 0.47 7.67 -2.36
CA SER A 19 -0.42 7.62 -1.21
C SER A 19 -0.58 8.96 -0.48
N GLU A 20 0.46 9.80 -0.48
CA GLU A 20 0.46 11.08 0.23
C GLU A 20 -0.27 12.19 -0.55
N GLN A 21 -0.29 12.10 -1.88
CA GLN A 21 -0.86 13.15 -2.74
C GLN A 21 -2.29 12.89 -3.24
N THR A 22 -2.83 11.68 -3.05
CA THR A 22 -4.09 11.29 -3.67
C THR A 22 -5.17 10.89 -2.66
N PHE A 23 -6.43 11.21 -2.96
CA PHE A 23 -7.60 10.66 -2.25
C PHE A 23 -7.89 9.20 -2.65
N LEU A 24 -6.97 8.56 -3.37
CA LEU A 24 -7.14 7.22 -3.89
C LEU A 24 -6.76 6.20 -2.83
N GLY A 25 -7.63 5.21 -2.62
CA GLY A 25 -7.27 4.02 -1.89
C GLY A 25 -6.22 3.23 -2.67
N ILE A 26 -5.11 2.93 -2.03
CA ILE A 26 -4.05 2.05 -2.54
C ILE A 26 -3.94 0.86 -1.60
N LEU A 27 -3.95 -0.35 -2.16
CA LEU A 27 -3.66 -1.59 -1.45
C LEU A 27 -2.82 -2.52 -2.31
N LEU A 28 -1.98 -3.33 -1.65
CA LEU A 28 -1.18 -4.38 -2.26
C LEU A 28 -1.63 -5.74 -1.72
N LEU A 29 -2.10 -6.60 -2.61
CA LEU A 29 -2.53 -7.97 -2.31
C LEU A 29 -1.45 -8.95 -2.77
N GLN A 30 -1.07 -9.87 -1.91
CA GLN A 30 -0.13 -10.94 -2.21
C GLN A 30 -0.44 -12.15 -1.34
N ASP A 31 -0.46 -13.34 -1.96
CA ASP A 31 -0.80 -14.61 -1.29
C ASP A 31 -2.12 -14.52 -0.52
N ASP A 32 -3.15 -13.95 -1.17
CA ASP A 32 -4.49 -13.72 -0.62
C ASP A 32 -4.51 -12.90 0.68
N GLN A 33 -3.48 -12.08 0.91
CA GLN A 33 -3.39 -11.19 2.06
C GLN A 33 -3.02 -9.78 1.65
N VAL A 34 -3.57 -8.80 2.36
CA VAL A 34 -3.16 -7.40 2.20
C VAL A 34 -1.80 -7.19 2.86
N LYS A 35 -0.78 -6.83 2.07
CA LYS A 35 0.57 -6.51 2.57
C LYS A 35 0.79 -5.02 2.81
N PHE A 36 0.04 -4.18 2.11
CA PHE A 36 0.05 -2.73 2.28
C PHE A 36 -1.33 -2.14 2.02
N ALA A 37 -1.72 -1.15 2.80
CA ALA A 37 -2.84 -0.27 2.50
C ALA A 37 -2.53 1.15 2.98
N ASN A 38 -2.91 2.16 2.20
CA ASN A 38 -2.79 3.55 2.64
C ASN A 38 -4.03 4.00 3.47
N GLN A 39 -3.90 5.13 4.18
CA GLN A 39 -4.99 5.67 4.99
C GLN A 39 -6.25 5.99 4.20
N ALA A 40 -6.13 6.32 2.91
CA ALA A 40 -7.29 6.58 2.06
C ALA A 40 -8.13 5.33 1.86
N THR A 41 -7.52 4.15 1.74
CA THR A 41 -8.21 2.86 1.68
C THR A 41 -9.07 2.62 2.93
N ALA A 42 -8.48 2.78 4.12
CA ALA A 42 -9.21 2.66 5.39
C ALA A 42 -10.42 3.61 5.45
N LYS A 43 -10.21 4.89 5.12
CA LYS A 43 -11.28 5.90 5.07
C LYS A 43 -12.38 5.55 4.06
N MET A 44 -12.01 5.02 2.90
CA MET A 44 -12.95 4.68 1.83
C MET A 44 -13.86 3.51 2.24
N PHE A 45 -13.32 2.53 2.96
CA PHE A 45 -14.09 1.38 3.45
C PHE A 45 -14.72 1.61 4.84
N GLY A 46 -14.42 2.72 5.50
CA GLY A 46 -14.94 3.03 6.84
C GLY A 46 -14.40 2.12 7.94
N VAL A 47 -13.22 1.53 7.72
CA VAL A 47 -12.54 0.60 8.64
C VAL A 47 -11.18 1.15 9.04
N THR A 48 -10.53 0.49 9.99
CA THR A 48 -9.15 0.76 10.37
C THR A 48 -8.16 0.02 9.45
N ILE A 49 -6.91 0.47 9.41
CA ILE A 49 -5.86 -0.24 8.65
C ILE A 49 -5.60 -1.62 9.26
N GLU A 50 -5.67 -1.73 10.58
CA GLU A 50 -5.46 -2.96 11.32
C GLU A 50 -6.50 -4.01 10.96
N GLU A 51 -7.74 -3.61 10.68
CA GLU A 51 -8.78 -4.50 10.16
C GLU A 51 -8.49 -4.93 8.73
N ILE A 52 -7.99 -4.03 7.88
CA ILE A 52 -7.61 -4.36 6.49
C ILE A 52 -6.51 -5.42 6.46
N TYR A 53 -5.49 -5.32 7.32
CA TYR A 53 -4.41 -6.32 7.38
C TYR A 53 -4.83 -7.67 7.99
N LYS A 54 -6.03 -7.77 8.54
CA LYS A 54 -6.62 -9.04 9.01
C LYS A 54 -7.57 -9.66 8.00
N LEU A 55 -7.75 -9.03 6.83
CA LEU A 55 -8.53 -9.62 5.75
C LEU A 55 -7.72 -10.71 5.08
N ASP A 56 -8.27 -11.93 5.09
CA ASP A 56 -7.95 -12.96 4.13
C ASP A 56 -8.84 -12.74 2.89
N ALA A 57 -8.25 -12.70 1.70
CA ALA A 57 -8.93 -12.42 0.42
C ALA A 57 -9.66 -13.65 -0.14
#